data_AF-A0A850KZY1-F1
#
_entry.id   AF-A0A850KZY1-F1
#
_cell.length_a   1.000
_cell.length_b   1.000
_cell.length_c   1.000
_cell.angle_alpha   90.00
_cell.angle_beta   90.00
_cell.angle_gamma   90.00
#
_symmetry.space_group_name_H-M   'P 1'
#
loop_
_entity.id
_entity.type
_entity.pdbx_description
1 polymer ?
#
loop_
_entity_poly.entity_id
_entity_poly.type
_entity_poly.pdbx_seq_one_letter_code
_entity_poly.pdbx_strand_id
1 'polypeptide(L)'
;MEAQQLLQNIEAMIADKSCQQVSDCDLLPVGARPCGGPDSYLPYAPNKVSDPKVLSALNQAYKKKIQDYFAENQIMGICVATPKPSVACQQNQCVALEQNLQIQ
;
A
#
# COMPACT_ATOMS: atom_id res chain seq x y z
N MET A 1 8.12 12.13 11.98
CA MET A 1 9.16 12.42 10.95
C MET A 1 9.70 11.14 10.32
N GLU A 2 10.17 10.15 11.08
CA GLU A 2 10.78 8.92 10.52
C GLU A 2 9.81 8.07 9.67
N ALA A 3 8.58 7.81 10.14
CA ALA A 3 7.61 7.00 9.39
C ALA A 3 7.18 7.65 8.06
N GLN A 4 7.06 8.98 8.02
CA GLN A 4 6.77 9.72 6.79
C GLN A 4 7.88 9.59 5.76
N GLN A 5 9.15 9.62 6.18
CA GLN A 5 10.28 9.41 5.28
C GLN A 5 10.26 8.00 4.64
N LEU A 6 9.91 6.98 5.43
CA LEU A 6 9.75 5.62 4.90
C LEU A 6 8.65 5.55 3.83
N LEU A 7 7.50 6.19 4.08
CA LEU A 7 6.41 6.25 3.10
C LEU A 7 6.84 6.98 1.82
N GLN A 8 7.50 8.13 1.93
CA GLN A 8 8.01 8.87 0.76
C GLN A 8 8.99 8.04 -0.06
N ASN A 9 9.86 7.27 0.60
CA ASN A 9 10.79 6.38 -0.10
C ASN A 9 10.05 5.25 -0.82
N ILE A 10 9.01 4.67 -0.20
CA ILE A 10 8.15 3.66 -0.82
C ILE A 10 7.47 4.25 -2.07
N GLU A 11 6.84 5.43 -1.94
CA GLU A 11 6.13 6.13 -3.03
C GLU A 11 7.08 6.46 -4.19
N ALA A 12 8.30 6.90 -3.90
CA ALA A 12 9.31 7.17 -4.90
C ALA A 12 9.73 5.89 -5.66
N MET A 13 9.89 4.76 -4.96
CA MET A 13 10.25 3.48 -5.59
C MET A 13 9.14 2.90 -6.48
N ILE A 14 7.89 3.28 -6.25
CA ILE A 14 6.73 2.83 -7.03
C ILE A 14 6.13 3.94 -7.92
N ALA A 15 6.87 5.03 -8.12
CA ALA A 15 6.38 6.19 -8.86
C ALA A 15 6.14 5.88 -10.35
N ASP A 16 6.98 5.05 -10.96
CA ASP A 16 6.71 4.52 -12.30
C ASP A 16 5.66 3.40 -12.23
N LYS A 17 4.43 3.75 -12.60
CA LYS A 17 3.29 2.84 -12.66
C LYS A 17 3.00 2.40 -14.10
N SER A 18 3.95 2.56 -15.03
CA SER A 18 3.72 2.26 -16.44
C SER A 18 3.43 0.76 -16.67
N CYS A 19 2.35 0.50 -17.41
CA CYS A 19 1.87 -0.86 -17.70
C CYS A 19 1.39 -1.01 -19.15
N GLN A 20 1.40 -2.25 -19.64
CA GLN A 20 0.80 -2.64 -20.93
C GLN A 20 -0.45 -3.49 -20.73
N GLN A 21 -0.48 -4.30 -19.67
CA GLN A 21 -1.57 -5.21 -19.33
C GLN A 21 -1.78 -5.29 -17.81
N VAL A 22 -2.93 -5.79 -17.37
CA VAL A 22 -3.28 -5.87 -15.94
C VAL A 22 -2.30 -6.74 -15.15
N SER A 23 -1.72 -7.78 -15.75
CA SER A 23 -0.72 -8.64 -15.10
C SER A 23 0.62 -7.94 -14.82
N ASP A 24 0.84 -6.74 -15.37
CA ASP A 24 2.00 -5.92 -15.03
C ASP A 24 1.78 -5.12 -13.75
N CYS A 25 0.56 -5.14 -13.18
CA CYS A 25 0.17 -4.35 -12.02
C CYS A 25 -0.08 -5.21 -10.79
N ASP A 26 0.24 -4.66 -9.62
CA ASP A 26 -0.11 -5.25 -8.32
C ASP A 26 -0.44 -4.13 -7.32
N LEU A 27 -0.85 -4.52 -6.11
CA LEU A 27 -1.22 -3.64 -5.01
C LEU A 27 -0.28 -3.87 -3.83
N LEU A 28 0.48 -2.84 -3.48
CA LEU A 28 1.33 -2.83 -2.31
C LEU A 28 0.50 -2.49 -1.07
N PRO A 29 0.31 -3.41 -0.10
CA PRO A 29 -0.31 -3.06 1.18
C PRO A 29 0.63 -2.16 1.98
N VAL A 30 0.17 -0.98 2.40
CA VAL A 30 0.98 -0.02 3.15
C VAL A 30 0.35 0.34 4.49
N GLY A 31 1.21 0.61 5.48
CA GLY A 31 0.81 1.00 6.82
C GLY A 31 0.20 -0.13 7.64
N ALA A 32 -0.56 0.25 8.67
CA ALA A 32 -1.25 -0.67 9.55
C ALA A 32 -2.51 -0.02 10.12
N ARG A 33 -3.52 -0.84 10.44
CA ARG A 33 -4.65 -0.45 11.29
C ARG A 33 -4.51 -0.99 12.71
N PRO A 34 -5.09 -0.31 13.72
CA PRO A 34 -5.07 -0.79 15.11
C PRO A 34 -5.68 -2.19 15.27
N CYS A 35 -6.72 -2.51 14.50
CA CYS A 35 -7.38 -3.82 14.50
C CYS A 35 -6.71 -4.88 13.61
N GLY A 36 -5.58 -4.55 12.97
CA GLY A 36 -4.90 -5.41 12.01
C GLY A 36 -5.25 -5.11 10.55
N GLY A 37 -4.39 -5.58 9.64
CA GLY A 37 -4.45 -5.26 8.22
C GLY A 37 -3.68 -3.98 7.84
N PRO A 38 -3.48 -3.73 6.54
CA PRO A 38 -2.89 -2.48 6.07
C PRO A 38 -3.87 -1.32 6.20
N ASP A 39 -3.34 -0.11 6.18
CA ASP A 39 -4.16 1.10 6.15
C ASP A 39 -4.76 1.31 4.76
N SER A 40 -3.93 1.15 3.72
CA SER A 40 -4.32 1.30 2.31
C SER A 40 -3.53 0.37 1.39
N TYR A 41 -3.91 0.37 0.11
CA TYR A 41 -3.25 -0.38 -0.95
C TYR A 41 -2.83 0.59 -2.06
N LEU A 42 -1.53 0.63 -2.38
CA LEU A 42 -1.00 1.48 -3.45
C LEU A 42 -0.83 0.66 -4.74
N PRO A 43 -1.42 1.08 -5.87
CA PRO A 43 -1.17 0.42 -7.15
C PRO A 43 0.26 0.73 -7.62
N TYR A 44 0.95 -0.30 -8.09
CA TYR A 44 2.30 -0.20 -8.65
C TYR A 44 2.54 -1.23 -9.74
N ALA A 45 3.61 -1.02 -10.51
CA ALA A 45 4.08 -1.95 -11.53
C ALA A 45 5.32 -2.70 -11.02
N PRO A 46 5.23 -3.98 -10.59
CA PRO A 46 6.36 -4.68 -9.97
C PRO A 46 7.60 -4.78 -10.86
N ASN A 47 7.39 -4.85 -12.19
CA ASN A 47 8.45 -4.87 -13.19
C ASN A 47 9.20 -3.53 -13.34
N LYS A 48 8.70 -2.43 -12.74
CA LYS A 48 9.36 -1.11 -12.72
C LYS A 48 10.14 -0.85 -11.44
N VAL A 49 10.02 -1.71 -10.44
CA VAL A 49 10.74 -1.58 -9.18
C VAL A 49 12.16 -2.12 -9.34
N SER A 50 13.16 -1.23 -9.29
CA SER A 50 14.57 -1.58 -9.48
C SER A 50 15.11 -2.56 -8.43
N ASP A 51 14.66 -2.44 -7.17
CA ASP A 51 15.03 -3.35 -6.08
C ASP A 51 13.80 -3.73 -5.24
N PRO A 52 13.14 -4.86 -5.57
CA PRO A 52 11.97 -5.34 -4.83
C PRO A 52 12.28 -5.71 -3.37
N LYS A 53 13.52 -6.07 -3.04
CA LYS A 53 13.90 -6.42 -1.66
C LYS A 53 13.96 -5.18 -0.79
N VAL A 54 14.53 -4.09 -1.32
CA VAL A 54 14.54 -2.78 -0.63
C VAL A 54 13.12 -2.25 -0.44
N LEU A 55 12.26 -2.35 -1.46
CA LEU A 55 10.85 -1.97 -1.33
C LEU A 55 10.15 -2.75 -0.20
N SER A 56 10.36 -4.07 -0.16
CA SER A 56 9.80 -4.94 0.88
C SER A 56 10.30 -4.56 2.28
N ALA A 57 11.61 -4.29 2.43
CA ALA A 57 12.19 -3.90 3.71
C ALA A 57 11.66 -2.54 4.21
N LEU A 58 11.57 -1.54 3.33
CA LEU A 58 10.98 -0.24 3.65
C LEU A 58 9.52 -0.36 4.06
N ASN A 59 8.73 -1.15 3.32
CA ASN A 59 7.32 -1.36 3.64
C ASN A 59 7.12 -2.05 5.00
N GLN A 60 7.95 -3.06 5.31
CA GLN A 60 7.93 -3.72 6.62
C GLN A 60 8.32 -2.76 7.75
N ALA A 61 9.36 -1.93 7.55
CA ALA A 61 9.77 -0.93 8.52
C ALA A 61 8.67 0.12 8.76
N TYR A 62 8.03 0.60 7.69
CA TYR A 62 6.91 1.55 7.78
C TYR A 62 5.74 0.96 8.57
N LYS A 63 5.29 -0.24 8.20
CA LYS A 63 4.23 -0.97 8.92
C LYS A 63 4.56 -1.09 10.41
N LYS A 64 5.78 -1.52 10.75
CA LYS A 64 6.21 -1.67 12.14
C LYS A 64 6.16 -0.35 12.90
N LYS A 65 6.64 0.76 12.33
CA LYS A 65 6.59 2.07 12.99
C LYS A 65 5.16 2.52 13.31
N ILE A 66 4.21 2.26 12.43
CA ILE A 66 2.79 2.57 12.68
C ILE A 66 2.20 1.65 13.77
N GLN A 67 2.54 0.36 13.77
CA GLN A 67 2.11 -0.58 14.81
C GLN A 67 2.68 -0.23 16.20
N ASP A 68 3.97 0.11 16.26
CA ASP A 68 4.63 0.54 17.49
C ASP A 68 3.96 1.82 18.02
N TYR A 69 3.67 2.79 17.15
CA TYR A 69 2.92 3.99 17.53
C TYR A 69 1.55 3.67 18.16
N PHE A 70 0.76 2.75 17.57
CA PHE A 70 -0.51 2.35 18.16
C PHE A 70 -0.34 1.69 19.53
N ALA A 71 0.66 0.81 19.68
CA ALA A 71 0.93 0.12 20.93
C ALA A 71 1.37 1.07 22.04
N GLU A 72 2.32 1.96 21.76
CA GLU A 72 2.87 2.95 22.69
C GLU A 72 1.81 3.93 23.19
N ASN A 73 0.86 4.30 22.32
CA ASN A 73 -0.20 5.27 22.64
C ASN A 73 -1.52 4.61 23.04
N GLN A 74 -1.54 3.28 23.22
CA GLN A 74 -2.74 2.50 23.58
C GLN A 74 -3.93 2.77 22.64
N ILE A 75 -3.65 3.03 21.36
CA ILE A 75 -4.67 3.34 20.36
C ILE A 75 -5.37 2.05 19.96
N MET A 76 -6.67 1.99 20.24
CA MET A 76 -7.55 0.94 19.77
C MET A 76 -8.53 1.50 18.73
N GLY A 77 -8.79 0.74 17.68
CA GLY A 77 -9.70 1.13 16.60
C GLY A 77 -10.89 0.19 16.51
N ILE A 78 -11.98 0.67 15.92
CA ILE A 78 -13.05 -0.22 15.46
C ILE A 78 -12.49 -1.24 14.46
N CYS A 79 -12.96 -2.49 14.54
CA CYS A 79 -12.51 -3.53 13.64
C CYS A 79 -13.20 -3.40 12.27
N VAL A 80 -12.66 -2.50 11.45
CA VAL A 80 -13.05 -2.35 10.05
C VAL A 80 -11.84 -2.69 9.20
N ALA A 81 -11.91 -3.82 8.51
CA ALA A 81 -10.88 -4.22 7.58
C ALA A 81 -10.87 -3.29 6.36
N THR A 82 -9.69 -2.90 5.89
CA THR A 82 -9.54 -2.24 4.59
C THR A 82 -9.67 -3.30 3.49
N PRO A 83 -10.74 -3.27 2.67
CA PRO A 83 -10.90 -4.26 1.61
C PRO A 83 -9.80 -4.07 0.55
N LYS A 84 -9.21 -5.18 0.10
CA LYS A 84 -8.23 -5.15 -1.00
C LYS A 84 -8.97 -4.84 -2.31
N PRO A 85 -8.69 -3.71 -2.99
CA PRO A 85 -9.33 -3.40 -4.26
C PRO A 85 -8.84 -4.34 -5.37
N SER A 86 -9.47 -4.30 -6.53
CA SER A 86 -8.89 -4.83 -7.77
C SER A 86 -7.93 -3.81 -8.39
N VAL A 87 -7.02 -4.27 -9.24
CA VAL A 87 -6.09 -3.43 -9.99
C VAL A 87 -6.40 -3.48 -11.47
N ALA A 88 -6.15 -2.37 -12.18
CA ALA A 88 -6.26 -2.29 -13.63
C ALA A 88 -5.08 -1.53 -14.23
N CYS A 89 -4.82 -1.79 -15.51
CA CYS A 89 -3.95 -0.94 -16.34
C CYS A 89 -4.85 -0.01 -17.16
N GLN A 90 -4.94 1.27 -16.75
CA GLN A 90 -5.75 2.28 -17.43
C GLN A 90 -4.86 3.41 -17.89
N GLN A 91 -4.99 3.82 -19.16
CA GLN A 91 -4.15 4.87 -19.76
C GLN A 91 -2.65 4.61 -19.56
N ASN A 92 -2.24 3.34 -19.71
CA ASN A 92 -0.87 2.87 -19.48
C ASN A 92 -0.35 3.10 -18.05
N GLN A 93 -1.23 3.23 -17.06
CA GLN A 93 -0.88 3.37 -15.65
C GLN A 93 -1.62 2.34 -14.79
N CYS A 94 -0.91 1.75 -13.83
CA CYS A 94 -1.53 0.90 -12.81
C CYS A 94 -2.37 1.75 -11.86
N VAL A 95 -3.67 1.41 -11.77
CA VAL A 95 -4.64 2.11 -10.91
C VAL A 95 -5.39 1.09 -10.05
N ALA A 96 -5.74 1.50 -8.83
CA ALA A 96 -6.66 0.75 -7.98
C ALA A 96 -8.08 1.09 -8.41
N LEU A 97 -8.92 0.07 -8.60
CA LEU A 97 -10.33 0.27 -8.88
C LEU A 97 -11.08 0.34 -7.55
N GLU A 98 -11.82 1.44 -7.34
CA GLU A 98 -12.68 1.55 -6.17
C GLU A 98 -13.71 0.43 -6.16
N GLN A 99 -13.86 -0.21 -5.02
CA GLN A 99 -14.97 -1.13 -4.80
C GLN A 99 -16.22 -0.30 -4.56
N ASN A 100 -17.01 -0.09 -5.60
CA ASN A 100 -18.40 0.34 -5.43
C ASN A 100 -19.18 -0.79 -4.77
N LEU A 101 -19.14 -0.84 -3.43
CA LEU A 101 -20.08 -1.60 -2.63
C LEU A 101 -21.46 -0.93 -2.79
N GLN A 102 -22.13 -1.23 -3.90
CA GLN A 102 -23.57 -1.00 -4.02
C GLN A 102 -24.24 -1.97 -3.05
N ILE A 103 -24.58 -1.46 -1.86
CA ILE A 103 -25.54 -2.13 -1.00
C ILE A 103 -26.89 -1.98 -1.70
N GLN A 104 -27.30 -3.03 -2.42
CA GLN A 104 -28.68 -3.20 -2.89
C GLN A 104 -29.58 -3.56 -1.72
#